data_AF-A0A290HY74-F1
#
_entry.id   AF-A0A290HY74-F1
#
_cell.length_a   1.000
_cell.length_b   1.000
_cell.length_c   1.000
_cell.angle_alpha   90.00
_cell.angle_beta   90.00
_cell.angle_gamma   90.00
#
_symmetry.space_group_name_H-M   'P 1'
#
loop_
_entity.id
_entity.type
_entity.pdbx_description
1 polymer ?
#
loop_
_entity_poly.entity_id
_entity_poly.type
_entity_poly.pdbx_seq_one_letter_code
_entity_poly.pdbx_strand_id
1 'polypeptide(L)'
;MLGKLKTNNYLHRILIREQMTPSNGFELLYTKGLEPMLNTLDSLVAHIMHQDSATIEVKARTHALLGSIIVFSVQQSTISQRIPFLGEDVDTNMEIIIRTILENTEYVLQELSRQRK
;
A
#
# COMPACT_ATOMS: atom_id res chain seq x y z
N MET A 1 -10.77 -1.98 -14.96
CA MET A 1 -11.46 -2.13 -13.64
C MET A 1 -11.38 -0.89 -12.73
N LEU A 2 -10.68 0.20 -13.11
CA LEU A 2 -10.66 1.47 -12.36
C LEU A 2 -11.87 2.40 -12.65
N GLY A 3 -12.59 2.19 -13.75
CA GLY A 3 -13.85 2.89 -14.03
C GLY A 3 -14.95 2.68 -12.98
N LYS A 4 -14.84 1.63 -12.16
CA LYS A 4 -15.75 1.37 -11.01
C LYS A 4 -15.33 2.06 -9.70
N LEU A 5 -14.18 2.73 -9.65
CA LEU A 5 -13.79 3.56 -8.51
C LEU A 5 -14.35 5.00 -8.60
N LYS A 6 -14.88 5.39 -9.78
CA LYS A 6 -15.63 6.65 -9.95
C LYS A 6 -17.06 6.59 -9.39
N THR A 7 -17.63 5.41 -9.18
CA THR A 7 -18.94 5.24 -8.54
C THR A 7 -18.80 5.31 -7.02
N ASN A 8 -18.77 6.53 -6.49
CA ASN A 8 -19.06 6.89 -5.11
C ASN A 8 -18.51 5.93 -4.03
N ASN A 9 -17.22 5.58 -4.11
CA ASN A 9 -16.61 4.71 -3.11
C ASN A 9 -16.00 5.53 -1.97
N TYR A 10 -16.82 5.89 -0.98
CA TYR A 10 -16.39 6.56 0.26
C TYR A 10 -15.47 5.69 1.14
N LEU A 11 -15.22 4.42 0.79
CA LEU A 11 -14.39 3.52 1.60
C LEU A 11 -12.99 4.09 1.85
N HIS A 12 -12.34 4.68 0.84
CA HIS A 12 -11.03 5.31 1.04
C HIS A 12 -11.08 6.45 2.07
N ARG A 13 -12.15 7.26 2.07
CA ARG A 13 -12.34 8.35 3.05
C ARG A 13 -12.62 7.81 4.44
N ILE A 14 -13.45 6.77 4.55
CA ILE A 14 -13.75 6.09 5.82
C ILE A 14 -12.48 5.48 6.39
N LEU A 15 -11.70 4.76 5.58
CA LEU A 15 -10.43 4.16 6.00
C LEU A 15 -9.44 5.20 6.51
N ILE A 16 -9.23 6.30 5.76
CA ILE A 16 -8.34 7.39 6.20
C ILE A 16 -8.86 8.02 7.50
N ARG A 17 -10.16 8.28 7.60
CA ARG A 17 -10.76 8.85 8.82
C ARG A 17 -10.52 7.95 10.03
N GLU A 18 -10.78 6.66 9.91
CA GLU A 18 -10.61 5.70 11.00
C GLU A 18 -9.13 5.48 11.36
N GLN A 19 -8.20 5.66 10.43
CA GLN A 19 -6.76 5.65 10.74
C GLN A 19 -6.30 6.90 11.50
N MET A 20 -6.83 8.08 11.15
CA MET A 20 -6.44 9.35 11.78
C MET A 20 -7.16 9.61 13.11
N THR A 21 -8.38 9.11 13.24
CA THR A 21 -9.22 9.26 14.43
C THR A 21 -9.98 7.95 14.65
N PRO A 22 -9.32 6.94 15.26
CA PRO A 22 -9.92 5.64 15.48
C PRO A 22 -11.20 5.72 16.30
N SER A 23 -12.21 4.96 15.87
CA SER A 23 -13.44 4.72 16.62
C SER A 23 -13.75 3.23 16.67
N ASN A 24 -14.90 2.82 17.21
CA ASN A 24 -15.35 1.42 17.13
C ASN A 24 -15.46 0.92 15.67
N GLY A 25 -15.60 1.84 14.70
CA GLY A 25 -15.53 1.52 13.28
C GLY A 25 -14.15 1.00 12.85
N PHE A 26 -13.08 1.55 13.40
CA PHE A 26 -11.71 1.09 13.14
C PHE A 26 -11.52 -0.36 13.58
N GLU A 27 -12.00 -0.73 14.78
CA GLU A 27 -11.86 -2.11 15.28
C GLU A 27 -12.50 -3.11 14.31
N LEU A 28 -13.72 -2.82 13.84
CA LEU A 28 -14.40 -3.67 12.85
C LEU A 28 -13.62 -3.75 11.53
N LEU A 29 -13.13 -2.62 11.02
CA LEU A 29 -12.34 -2.56 9.79
C LEU A 29 -11.00 -3.29 9.93
N TYR A 30 -10.37 -3.19 11.09
CA TYR A 30 -9.11 -3.82 11.40
C TYR A 30 -9.30 -5.34 11.45
N THR A 31 -10.12 -5.84 12.36
CA THR A 31 -10.26 -7.29 12.59
C THR A 31 -10.85 -8.03 11.40
N LYS A 32 -11.79 -7.43 10.65
CA LYS A 32 -12.42 -8.11 9.50
C LYS A 32 -11.72 -7.89 8.16
N GLY A 33 -10.82 -6.92 8.06
CA GLY A 33 -10.25 -6.49 6.80
C GLY A 33 -8.73 -6.36 6.84
N LEU A 34 -8.23 -5.39 7.61
CA LEU A 34 -6.82 -5.04 7.59
C LEU A 34 -5.94 -6.13 8.21
N GLU A 35 -6.33 -6.69 9.35
CA GLU A 35 -5.52 -7.67 10.08
C GLU A 35 -5.27 -8.95 9.27
N PRO A 36 -6.26 -9.63 8.67
CA PRO A 36 -6.00 -10.81 7.84
C PRO A 36 -5.09 -10.51 6.64
N MET A 37 -5.27 -9.34 6.01
CA MET A 37 -4.45 -8.89 4.89
C MET A 37 -3.00 -8.63 5.34
N LEU A 38 -2.81 -7.90 6.45
CA LEU A 38 -1.50 -7.59 7.02
C LEU A 38 -0.77 -8.87 7.44
N ASN A 39 -1.44 -9.80 8.12
CA ASN A 39 -0.84 -11.08 8.53
C ASN A 39 -0.36 -11.92 7.33
N THR A 40 -1.10 -11.87 6.22
CA THR A 40 -0.68 -12.53 4.96
C THR A 40 0.59 -11.89 4.41
N LEU A 41 0.64 -10.56 4.38
CA LEU A 41 1.80 -9.83 3.86
C LEU A 41 3.02 -9.98 4.76
N ASP A 42 2.83 -9.93 6.08
CA ASP A 42 3.88 -10.20 7.08
C ASP A 42 4.47 -11.59 6.85
N SER A 43 3.65 -12.60 6.56
CA SER A 43 4.14 -13.95 6.29
C SER A 43 4.99 -14.02 5.01
N LEU A 44 4.60 -13.29 3.95
CA LEU A 44 5.37 -13.24 2.70
C LEU A 44 6.71 -12.52 2.89
N VAL A 45 6.70 -11.37 3.57
CA VAL A 45 7.90 -10.59 3.86
C VAL A 45 8.84 -11.37 4.78
N ALA A 46 8.32 -11.99 5.84
CA ALA A 46 9.06 -12.85 6.75
C ALA A 46 9.76 -14.00 6.02
N HIS A 47 9.06 -14.63 5.08
CA HIS A 47 9.62 -15.71 4.28
C HIS A 47 10.82 -15.25 3.45
N ILE A 48 10.73 -14.06 2.84
CA ILE A 48 11.82 -13.46 2.06
C ILE A 48 13.00 -13.06 2.96
N MET A 49 12.71 -12.59 4.19
CA MET A 49 13.71 -12.16 5.16
C MET A 49 14.30 -13.30 6.00
N HIS A 50 13.73 -14.51 5.91
CA HIS A 50 14.06 -15.64 6.80
C HIS A 50 13.93 -15.31 8.30
N GLN A 51 12.92 -14.50 8.64
CA GLN A 51 12.62 -14.09 10.01
C GLN A 51 11.26 -14.63 10.46
N ASP A 52 10.96 -14.51 11.75
CA ASP A 52 9.62 -14.72 12.28
C ASP A 52 8.68 -13.58 11.84
N SER A 53 7.46 -13.88 11.42
CA SER A 53 6.50 -12.85 10.97
C SER A 53 6.01 -11.93 12.07
N ALA A 54 6.18 -12.30 13.34
CA ALA A 54 5.85 -11.47 14.48
C ALA A 54 6.92 -10.41 14.78
N THR A 55 8.10 -10.43 14.14
CA THR A 55 9.13 -9.42 14.42
C THR A 55 8.67 -8.01 14.04
N ILE A 56 9.10 -7.02 14.82
CA ILE A 56 8.84 -5.60 14.54
C ILE A 56 9.42 -5.21 13.19
N GLU A 57 10.56 -5.79 12.82
CA GLU A 57 11.23 -5.51 11.55
C GLU A 57 10.38 -5.95 10.35
N VAL A 58 9.84 -7.18 10.36
CA VAL A 58 8.92 -7.65 9.32
C VAL A 58 7.71 -6.75 9.21
N LYS A 59 7.04 -6.45 10.33
CA LYS A 59 5.84 -5.59 10.34
C LYS A 59 6.13 -4.19 9.80
N ALA A 60 7.26 -3.59 10.20
CA ALA A 60 7.68 -2.29 9.70
C ALA A 60 7.95 -2.33 8.19
N ARG A 61 8.57 -3.40 7.70
CA ARG A 61 8.84 -3.60 6.27
C ARG A 61 7.56 -3.78 5.46
N THR A 62 6.62 -4.59 5.96
CA THR A 62 5.28 -4.74 5.37
C THR A 62 4.57 -3.40 5.24
N HIS A 63 4.58 -2.58 6.31
CA HIS A 63 3.97 -1.26 6.28
C HIS A 63 4.66 -0.29 5.31
N ALA A 64 5.98 -0.34 5.19
CA ALA A 64 6.71 0.48 4.21
C ALA A 64 6.33 0.13 2.76
N LEU A 65 6.26 -1.17 2.44
CA LEU A 65 5.83 -1.65 1.13
C LEU A 65 4.38 -1.26 0.82
N LEU A 66 3.45 -1.48 1.76
CA LEU A 66 2.06 -1.04 1.61
C LEU A 66 1.92 0.48 1.48
N GLY A 67 2.72 1.24 2.22
CA GLY A 67 2.74 2.70 2.16
C GLY A 67 3.01 3.23 0.75
N SER A 68 3.86 2.54 -0.01
CA SER A 68 4.14 2.88 -1.40
C SER A 68 2.91 2.82 -2.32
N ILE A 69 1.91 2.00 -1.99
CA ILE A 69 0.63 1.92 -2.72
C ILE A 69 -0.35 2.97 -2.18
N ILE A 70 -0.47 3.04 -0.85
CA ILE A 70 -1.46 3.90 -0.17
C ILE A 70 -1.20 5.37 -0.47
N VAL A 71 0.06 5.80 -0.58
CA VAL A 71 0.41 7.21 -0.83
C VAL A 71 -0.25 7.77 -2.10
N PHE A 72 -0.34 6.98 -3.17
CA PHE A 72 -0.99 7.37 -4.42
C PHE A 72 -2.51 7.48 -4.30
N SER A 73 -3.10 6.74 -3.35
CA SER A 73 -4.55 6.80 -3.08
C SER A 73 -4.93 8.01 -2.23
N VAL A 74 -4.06 8.42 -1.29
CA VAL A 74 -4.40 9.47 -0.31
C VAL A 74 -3.87 10.86 -0.68
N GLN A 75 -2.79 10.94 -1.48
CA GLN A 75 -2.15 12.21 -1.86
C GLN A 75 -2.48 12.66 -3.29
N GLN A 76 -3.62 12.24 -3.85
CA GLN A 76 -4.00 12.50 -5.24
C GLN A 76 -3.84 13.98 -5.64
N SER A 77 -4.30 14.91 -4.81
CA SER A 77 -4.19 16.36 -5.09
C SER A 77 -2.74 16.84 -5.18
N THR A 78 -1.88 16.41 -4.25
CA THR A 78 -0.45 16.75 -4.26
C THR A 78 0.25 16.16 -5.48
N ILE A 79 -0.06 14.91 -5.81
CA ILE A 79 0.53 14.20 -6.94
C ILE A 79 0.11 14.88 -8.25
N SER A 80 -1.17 15.19 -8.43
CA SER A 80 -1.66 15.89 -9.63
C SER A 80 -1.09 17.29 -9.82
N GLN A 81 -0.68 17.98 -8.74
CA GLN A 81 0.02 19.26 -8.84
C GLN A 81 1.49 19.10 -9.25
N ARG A 82 2.16 18.06 -8.74
CA ARG A 82 3.60 17.83 -8.98
C ARG A 82 3.89 17.11 -10.28
N ILE A 83 2.97 16.25 -10.70
CA ILE A 83 3.05 15.45 -11.92
C ILE A 83 1.91 15.97 -12.79
N PRO A 84 2.19 16.94 -13.68
CA PRO A 84 1.17 17.51 -14.54
C PRO A 84 0.79 16.46 -15.58
N PHE A 85 -0.15 15.59 -15.23
CA PHE A 85 -0.80 14.62 -16.12
C PHE A 85 -1.69 15.30 -17.19
N LEU A 86 -1.35 16.54 -17.59
CA LEU A 86 -2.17 17.39 -18.44
C LEU A 86 -2.32 16.76 -19.83
N GLY A 87 -3.51 16.22 -20.07
CA GLY A 87 -3.89 15.62 -21.35
C GLY A 87 -3.58 14.12 -21.49
N GLU A 88 -3.07 13.47 -20.45
CA GLU A 88 -2.70 12.05 -20.50
C GLU A 88 -3.86 11.13 -20.12
N ASP A 89 -3.91 10.00 -20.81
CA ASP A 89 -4.81 8.89 -20.54
C ASP A 89 -4.63 8.39 -19.09
N VAL A 90 -5.74 8.26 -18.38
CA VAL A 90 -5.78 7.80 -16.98
C VAL A 90 -5.13 6.42 -16.85
N ASP A 91 -5.29 5.57 -17.87
CA ASP A 91 -4.74 4.22 -17.86
C ASP A 91 -3.19 4.26 -17.96
N THR A 92 -2.61 5.11 -18.81
CA THR A 92 -1.15 5.33 -18.88
C THR A 92 -0.57 5.80 -17.55
N ASN A 93 -1.24 6.75 -16.87
CA ASN A 93 -0.78 7.26 -15.57
C ASN A 93 -0.79 6.18 -14.50
N MET A 94 -1.83 5.35 -14.50
CA MET A 94 -1.92 4.21 -13.60
C MET A 94 -0.87 3.16 -13.90
N GLU A 95 -0.55 2.91 -15.18
CA GLU A 95 0.53 1.99 -15.56
C GLU A 95 1.89 2.48 -15.04
N ILE A 96 2.19 3.77 -15.18
CA ILE A 96 3.43 4.36 -14.64
C ILE A 96 3.51 4.15 -13.13
N ILE A 97 2.44 4.46 -12.38
CA ILE A 97 2.40 4.29 -10.93
C ILE A 97 2.60 2.82 -10.54
N ILE A 98 1.86 1.91 -11.17
CA ILE A 98 1.95 0.47 -10.89
C ILE A 98 3.36 -0.04 -11.19
N ARG A 99 3.93 0.32 -12.33
CA ARG A 99 5.29 -0.06 -12.72
C ARG A 99 6.30 0.43 -11.70
N THR A 100 6.24 1.70 -11.30
CA THR A 100 7.14 2.26 -10.29
C THR A 100 7.02 1.55 -8.93
N ILE A 101 5.80 1.21 -8.49
CA ILE A 101 5.60 0.45 -7.24
C ILE A 101 6.23 -0.95 -7.35
N LEU A 102 6.02 -1.64 -8.47
CA LEU A 102 6.55 -2.99 -8.69
C LEU A 102 8.08 -2.98 -8.72
N GLU A 103 8.69 -2.08 -9.49
CA GLU A 103 10.15 -1.93 -9.58
C GLU A 103 10.76 -1.63 -8.20
N ASN A 104 10.19 -0.67 -7.46
CA ASN A 104 10.67 -0.34 -6.12
C ASN A 104 10.52 -1.53 -5.15
N THR A 105 9.41 -2.26 -5.23
CA THR A 105 9.19 -3.46 -4.43
C THR A 105 10.24 -4.51 -4.76
N GLU A 106 10.48 -4.77 -6.05
CA GLU A 106 11.49 -5.72 -6.49
C GLU A 106 12.89 -5.35 -5.97
N TYR A 107 13.31 -4.09 -6.07
CA TYR A 107 14.59 -3.64 -5.52
C TYR A 107 14.71 -3.87 -4.01
N VAL A 108 13.65 -3.58 -3.25
CA VAL A 108 13.61 -3.81 -1.81
C VAL A 108 13.70 -5.30 -1.49
N LEU A 109 12.96 -6.15 -2.20
CA LEU A 109 12.96 -7.60 -1.98
C LEU A 109 14.27 -8.25 -2.39
N GLN A 110 14.87 -7.82 -3.50
CA GLN A 110 16.18 -8.29 -3.95
C GLN A 110 17.24 -7.99 -2.89
N GLU A 111 17.29 -6.76 -2.35
CA GLU A 111 18.26 -6.41 -1.31
C GLU A 111 18.02 -7.18 -0.01
N LEU A 112 16.76 -7.36 0.41
CA LEU A 112 16.44 -8.22 1.57
C LEU A 112 16.97 -9.64 1.39
N SER A 113 16.77 -10.23 0.21
CA SER A 113 17.28 -11.57 -0.09
C SER A 113 18.81 -11.65 -0.16
N ARG A 114 19.47 -10.50 -0.41
CA ARG A 114 20.93 -10.41 -0.61
C ARG A 114 21.72 -10.23 0.67
N GLN A 115 21.12 -9.69 1.74
CA GLN A 115 21.70 -9.62 3.10
C GLN A 115 22.04 -11.01 3.70
N ARG A 116 21.79 -12.07 2.93
CA ARG A 116 22.24 -13.45 3.08
C ARG A 116 23.78 -13.67 2.98
N LYS A 117 24.60 -12.67 2.64
CA LYS A 117 26.06 -12.86 2.47
C LYS A 117 26.88 -12.20 3.56
#